data_AF-A0A316XE64-F1
#
_entry.id   AF-A0A316XE64-F1
#
_cell.length_a   1.000
_cell.length_b   1.000
_cell.length_c   1.000
_cell.angle_alpha   90.00
_cell.angle_beta   90.00
_cell.angle_gamma   90.00
#
_symmetry.space_group_name_H-M   'P 1'
#
loop_
_entity.id
_entity.type
_entity.pdbx_description
1 polymer ?
#
loop_
_entity_poly.entity_id
_entity_poly.type
_entity_poly.pdbx_seq_one_letter_code
_entity_poly.pdbx_strand_id
1 'polypeptide(L)'
;MRKQIIYLFFLLFYSLQSCQSLSVSSDIPVVQNNKKVGFINQAADVKCESCYALRMVKANGKDLTFKVPVSLNNINNKNIFQEDYELLPEQSANGLSVRYNSLTTSDSYIFKIKKIKNNMVLTKVSKVSSTVYHHKIAKDDYADYPATSICEKEVNYILPDNQEINLNQYFISGDKNCFMCPSKYSVEECLEKKKTNAKFNWQ
;
A
#
# COMPACT_ATOMS: atom_id res chain seq x y z
N MET A 1 22.68 -12.39 -51.74
CA MET A 1 22.44 -11.45 -50.62
C MET A 1 21.02 -10.84 -50.59
N ARG A 2 20.22 -10.85 -51.67
CA ARG A 2 18.86 -10.27 -51.68
C ARG A 2 17.82 -11.10 -50.88
N LYS A 3 18.02 -12.42 -50.75
CA LYS A 3 17.10 -13.32 -50.02
C LYS A 3 17.25 -13.28 -48.50
N GLN A 4 18.44 -12.96 -47.97
CA GLN A 4 18.67 -12.85 -46.52
C GLN A 4 18.09 -11.56 -45.91
N ILE A 5 18.02 -10.48 -46.69
CA ILE A 5 17.45 -9.20 -46.24
C ILE A 5 15.92 -9.31 -46.02
N ILE A 6 15.24 -10.15 -46.79
CA ILE A 6 13.77 -10.35 -46.68
C ILE A 6 13.40 -11.08 -45.37
N TYR A 7 14.21 -12.05 -44.95
CA TYR A 7 13.97 -12.76 -43.68
C TYR A 7 14.17 -11.86 -42.45
N LEU A 8 15.11 -10.92 -42.52
CA LEU A 8 15.37 -9.96 -41.44
C LEU A 8 14.22 -8.95 -41.27
N PHE A 9 13.57 -8.57 -42.38
CA PHE A 9 12.40 -7.70 -42.34
C PHE A 9 11.16 -8.41 -41.78
N PHE A 10 10.99 -9.70 -42.06
CA PHE A 10 9.88 -10.50 -41.52
C PHE A 10 10.01 -10.74 -40.01
N LEU A 11 11.22 -10.97 -39.49
CA LEU A 11 11.46 -11.11 -38.05
C LEU A 11 11.23 -9.81 -37.27
N LEU A 12 11.56 -8.67 -37.86
CA LEU A 12 11.30 -7.34 -37.27
C LEU A 12 9.80 -6.98 -37.23
N PHE A 13 9.01 -7.45 -38.20
CA PHE A 13 7.56 -7.24 -38.17
C PHE A 13 6.85 -8.12 -37.13
N TYR A 14 7.33 -9.34 -36.88
CA TYR A 14 6.78 -10.22 -35.83
C TYR A 14 7.11 -9.72 -34.42
N SER A 15 8.26 -9.08 -34.19
CA SER A 15 8.58 -8.51 -32.87
C SER A 15 7.80 -7.22 -32.55
N LEU A 16 7.34 -6.49 -33.57
CA LEU A 16 6.55 -5.27 -33.40
C LEU A 16 5.06 -5.54 -33.10
N GLN A 17 4.53 -6.73 -33.45
CA GLN A 17 3.14 -7.09 -33.15
C GLN A 17 2.93 -7.60 -31.71
N SER A 18 3.99 -7.95 -31.01
CA SER A 18 3.93 -8.42 -29.61
C SER A 18 3.78 -7.30 -28.57
N CYS A 19 3.78 -6.03 -29.01
CA CYS A 19 3.70 -4.85 -28.12
C CYS A 19 2.32 -4.18 -28.13
N GLN A 20 1.26 -4.90 -28.52
CA GLN A 20 -0.11 -4.40 -28.43
C GLN A 20 -0.77 -4.87 -27.14
N SER A 21 -0.75 -3.97 -26.16
CA SER A 21 -1.64 -3.87 -25.00
C SER A 21 -2.04 -5.19 -24.32
N LEU A 22 -1.38 -5.50 -23.20
CA LEU A 22 -2.05 -6.21 -22.11
C LEU A 22 -3.27 -5.37 -21.72
N SER A 23 -4.44 -5.71 -22.26
CA SER A 23 -5.71 -5.35 -21.64
C SER A 23 -5.83 -6.19 -20.37
N VAL A 24 -5.24 -5.70 -19.28
CA VAL A 24 -5.52 -6.22 -17.95
C VAL A 24 -6.93 -5.72 -17.58
N SER A 25 -7.97 -6.28 -18.21
CA SER A 25 -9.32 -6.20 -17.65
C SER A 25 -9.35 -7.13 -16.45
N SER A 26 -8.78 -6.68 -15.34
CA SER A 26 -9.13 -7.29 -14.07
C SER A 26 -10.57 -6.87 -13.78
N ASP A 27 -11.52 -7.80 -13.88
CA ASP A 27 -12.95 -7.58 -13.55
C ASP A 27 -13.16 -7.43 -12.04
N ILE A 28 -12.40 -6.52 -11.43
CA ILE A 28 -12.44 -6.24 -10.01
C ILE A 28 -13.54 -5.20 -9.81
N PRO A 29 -14.66 -5.56 -9.16
CA PRO A 29 -15.76 -4.63 -8.98
C PRO A 29 -15.36 -3.50 -8.03
N VAL A 30 -15.75 -2.29 -8.40
CA VAL A 30 -15.70 -1.11 -7.54
C VAL A 30 -17.05 -0.96 -6.87
N VAL A 31 -17.03 -0.78 -5.55
CA VAL A 31 -18.22 -0.71 -4.70
C VAL A 31 -18.30 0.65 -4.02
N GLN A 32 -19.49 1.22 -3.95
CA GLN A 32 -19.82 2.42 -3.17
C GLN A 32 -21.16 2.19 -2.49
N ASN A 33 -21.27 2.47 -1.19
CA ASN A 33 -22.50 2.23 -0.41
C ASN A 33 -23.07 0.80 -0.60
N ASN A 34 -22.20 -0.21 -0.59
CA ASN A 34 -22.51 -1.64 -0.82
C ASN A 34 -23.13 -1.96 -2.20
N LYS A 35 -23.02 -1.05 -3.18
CA LYS A 35 -23.47 -1.27 -4.57
C LYS A 35 -22.30 -1.21 -5.53
N LYS A 36 -22.29 -2.09 -6.54
CA LYS A 36 -21.31 -2.04 -7.62
C LYS A 36 -21.54 -0.79 -8.47
N VAL A 37 -20.49 -0.01 -8.70
CA VAL A 37 -20.51 1.22 -9.52
C VAL A 37 -19.63 1.14 -10.77
N GLY A 38 -18.81 0.09 -10.89
CA GLY A 38 -17.97 -0.14 -12.07
C GLY A 38 -16.92 -1.22 -11.79
N PHE A 39 -15.82 -1.15 -12.53
CA PHE A 39 -14.68 -2.05 -12.38
C PHE A 39 -13.36 -1.27 -12.43
N ILE A 40 -12.33 -1.79 -11.77
CA ILE A 40 -10.97 -1.23 -11.83
C ILE A 40 -10.48 -1.20 -13.28
N ASN A 41 -9.74 -0.15 -13.63
CA ASN A 41 -9.21 0.14 -14.96
C ASN A 41 -10.28 0.37 -16.04
N GLN A 42 -11.54 0.56 -15.66
CA GLN A 42 -12.61 0.95 -16.58
C GLN A 42 -12.98 2.43 -16.41
N ALA A 43 -13.35 3.07 -17.52
CA ALA A 43 -13.84 4.43 -17.51
C ALA A 43 -15.24 4.48 -16.89
N ALA A 44 -15.51 5.50 -16.09
CA ALA A 44 -16.81 5.71 -15.47
C ALA A 44 -17.14 7.20 -15.36
N ASP A 45 -18.43 7.50 -15.45
CA ASP A 45 -18.97 8.84 -15.27
C ASP A 45 -19.87 8.86 -14.02
N VAL A 46 -19.26 8.58 -12.87
CA VAL A 46 -19.92 8.57 -11.55
C VAL A 46 -19.06 9.31 -10.54
N LYS A 47 -19.66 9.84 -9.48
CA LYS A 47 -18.89 10.42 -8.37
C LYS A 47 -18.37 9.31 -7.47
N CYS A 48 -17.07 9.35 -7.17
CA CYS A 48 -16.41 8.36 -6.34
C CYS A 48 -15.95 8.97 -5.01
N GLU A 49 -16.88 9.18 -4.07
CA GLU A 49 -16.60 9.87 -2.80
C GLU A 49 -16.05 8.94 -1.70
N SER A 50 -16.32 7.63 -1.80
CA SER A 50 -15.86 6.60 -0.86
C SER A 50 -15.90 5.23 -1.51
N CYS A 51 -15.43 5.13 -2.76
CA CYS A 51 -15.38 3.84 -3.43
C CYS A 51 -14.28 2.97 -2.84
N TYR A 52 -14.48 1.66 -2.95
CA TYR A 52 -13.48 0.68 -2.60
C TYR A 52 -13.59 -0.55 -3.49
N ALA A 53 -12.47 -1.25 -3.63
CA ALA A 53 -12.42 -2.62 -4.11
C ALA A 53 -12.29 -3.56 -2.90
N LEU A 54 -12.76 -4.79 -3.05
CA LEU A 54 -12.58 -5.83 -2.05
C LEU A 54 -11.40 -6.74 -2.43
N ARG A 55 -10.55 -7.03 -1.46
CA ARG A 55 -9.41 -7.94 -1.57
C ARG A 55 -9.51 -9.00 -0.50
N MET A 56 -9.44 -10.27 -0.90
CA MET A 56 -9.40 -11.38 0.04
C MET A 56 -7.96 -11.78 0.30
N VAL A 57 -7.60 -11.92 1.57
CA VAL A 57 -6.30 -12.40 2.03
C VAL A 57 -6.53 -13.59 2.94
N LYS A 58 -5.85 -14.71 2.66
CA LYS A 58 -5.88 -15.91 3.50
C LYS A 58 -4.91 -15.78 4.65
N ALA A 59 -5.40 -15.99 5.88
CA ALA A 59 -4.58 -16.07 7.08
C ALA A 59 -5.03 -17.24 7.95
N ASN A 60 -4.12 -18.17 8.25
CA ASN A 60 -4.38 -19.32 9.13
C ASN A 60 -5.67 -20.11 8.78
N GLY A 61 -5.94 -20.28 7.47
CA GLY A 61 -7.11 -20.98 6.96
C GLY A 61 -8.43 -20.20 7.00
N LYS A 62 -8.41 -18.93 7.41
CA LYS A 62 -9.55 -18.01 7.32
C LYS A 62 -9.33 -16.99 6.21
N ASP A 63 -10.41 -16.65 5.51
CA ASP A 63 -10.44 -15.55 4.54
C ASP A 63 -10.74 -14.24 5.28
N LEU A 64 -9.87 -13.25 5.11
CA LEU A 64 -10.06 -11.89 5.60
C LEU A 64 -10.30 -10.97 4.41
N THR A 65 -11.36 -10.16 4.47
CA THR A 65 -11.72 -9.25 3.37
C THR A 65 -11.29 -7.83 3.72
N PHE A 66 -10.49 -7.22 2.87
CA PHE A 66 -9.96 -5.86 3.03
C PHE A 66 -10.60 -4.92 2.02
N LYS A 67 -11.03 -3.74 2.48
CA LYS A 67 -11.39 -2.62 1.61
C LYS A 67 -10.13 -1.89 1.19
N VAL A 68 -9.93 -1.78 -0.11
CA VAL A 68 -8.88 -0.95 -0.71
C VAL A 68 -9.55 0.30 -1.28
N PRO A 69 -9.19 1.51 -0.83
CA PRO A 69 -9.71 2.75 -1.40
C PRO A 69 -9.48 2.84 -2.91
N VAL A 70 -10.46 3.39 -3.60
CA VAL A 70 -10.44 3.57 -5.06
C VAL A 70 -10.80 5.01 -5.38
N SER A 71 -10.03 5.61 -6.29
CA SER A 71 -10.28 6.94 -6.82
C SER A 71 -10.52 6.90 -8.34
N LEU A 72 -11.07 7.99 -8.86
CA LEU A 72 -11.14 8.25 -10.30
C LEU A 72 -9.97 9.13 -10.72
N ASN A 73 -9.09 8.58 -11.54
CA ASN A 73 -7.96 9.31 -12.10
C ASN A 73 -8.25 9.68 -13.55
N ASN A 74 -7.91 10.91 -13.93
CA ASN A 74 -8.07 11.35 -15.31
C ASN A 74 -6.90 10.86 -16.17
N ILE A 75 -7.20 9.98 -17.13
CA ILE A 75 -6.23 9.43 -18.07
C ILE A 75 -6.79 9.59 -19.48
N ASN A 76 -6.11 10.35 -20.33
CA ASN A 76 -6.52 10.61 -21.71
C ASN A 76 -7.97 11.12 -21.81
N ASN A 77 -8.33 12.12 -20.99
CA ASN A 77 -9.68 12.70 -20.90
C ASN A 77 -10.79 11.72 -20.47
N LYS A 78 -10.44 10.59 -19.85
CA LYS A 78 -11.39 9.65 -19.26
C LYS A 78 -11.10 9.50 -17.78
N ASN A 79 -12.15 9.50 -16.96
CA ASN A 79 -12.04 9.18 -15.55
C ASN A 79 -12.05 7.66 -15.39
N ILE A 80 -10.93 7.10 -14.95
CA ILE A 80 -10.73 5.65 -14.82
C ILE A 80 -10.61 5.29 -13.34
N PHE A 81 -11.31 4.24 -12.92
CA PHE A 81 -11.18 3.72 -11.57
C PHE A 81 -9.80 3.10 -11.35
N GLN A 82 -9.09 3.54 -10.32
CA GLN A 82 -7.80 2.97 -9.91
C GLN A 82 -7.76 2.82 -8.39
N GLU A 83 -7.12 1.75 -7.92
CA GLU A 83 -6.86 1.60 -6.50
C GLU A 83 -5.86 2.67 -6.05
N ASP A 84 -6.05 3.21 -4.85
CA ASP A 84 -5.13 4.18 -4.27
C ASP A 84 -3.94 3.50 -3.59
N TYR A 85 -4.10 2.21 -3.27
CA TYR A 85 -3.13 1.40 -2.56
C TYR A 85 -2.99 0.01 -3.19
N GLU A 86 -1.76 -0.46 -3.29
CA GLU A 86 -1.45 -1.88 -3.48
C GLU A 86 -1.52 -2.61 -2.14
N LEU A 87 -2.22 -3.74 -2.10
CA LEU A 87 -2.33 -4.58 -0.90
C LEU A 87 -1.33 -5.74 -0.96
N LEU A 88 -0.34 -5.72 -0.07
CA LEU A 88 0.73 -6.71 0.01
C LEU A 88 0.61 -7.53 1.30
N PRO A 89 0.10 -8.77 1.23
CA PRO A 89 0.10 -9.68 2.36
C PRO A 89 1.46 -10.39 2.50
N GLU A 90 1.96 -10.49 3.72
CA GLU A 90 3.19 -11.18 4.07
C GLU A 90 2.93 -12.09 5.28
N GLN A 91 2.98 -13.40 5.04
CA GLN A 91 2.77 -14.41 6.07
C GLN A 91 4.11 -14.77 6.73
N SER A 92 4.13 -14.78 8.06
CA SER A 92 5.28 -15.22 8.85
C SER A 92 4.85 -16.20 9.94
N ALA A 93 5.83 -16.83 10.60
CA ALA A 93 5.59 -17.64 11.81
C ALA A 93 4.90 -16.83 12.93
N ASN A 94 5.12 -15.52 12.95
CA ASN A 94 4.59 -14.61 13.97
C ASN A 94 3.20 -14.04 13.64
N GLY A 95 2.59 -14.45 12.52
CA GLY A 95 1.29 -13.98 12.05
C GLY A 95 1.34 -13.38 10.64
N LEU A 96 0.23 -12.75 10.25
CA LEU A 96 0.06 -12.09 8.97
C LEU A 96 0.36 -10.59 9.11
N SER A 97 1.11 -10.05 8.16
CA SER A 97 1.28 -8.62 7.95
C SER A 97 0.56 -8.24 6.67
N VAL A 98 -0.37 -7.30 6.70
CA VAL A 98 -1.01 -6.76 5.50
C VAL A 98 -0.59 -5.31 5.35
N ARG A 99 0.06 -5.00 4.23
CA ARG A 99 0.57 -3.67 3.93
C ARG A 99 -0.25 -3.04 2.82
N TYR A 100 -0.76 -1.83 3.07
CA TYR A 100 -1.33 -0.94 2.07
C TYR A 100 -0.24 0.03 1.63
N ASN A 101 0.33 -0.16 0.45
CA ASN A 101 1.31 0.74 -0.13
C ASN A 101 0.62 1.75 -1.03
N SER A 102 0.75 3.05 -0.75
CA SER A 102 0.17 4.07 -1.60
C SER A 102 0.79 4.00 -2.99
N LEU A 103 -0.05 4.08 -4.02
CA LEU A 103 0.38 4.11 -5.42
C LEU A 103 0.72 5.54 -5.89
N THR A 104 0.42 6.55 -5.07
CA THR A 104 0.58 7.98 -5.41
C THR A 104 1.52 8.72 -4.46
N THR A 105 1.79 8.16 -3.27
CA THR A 105 2.65 8.76 -2.25
C THR A 105 3.63 7.72 -1.69
N SER A 106 4.57 8.15 -0.86
CA SER A 106 5.45 7.24 -0.12
C SER A 106 4.78 6.59 1.10
N ASP A 107 3.49 6.85 1.35
CA ASP A 107 2.82 6.36 2.54
C ASP A 107 2.55 4.86 2.45
N SER A 108 2.79 4.17 3.55
CA SER A 108 2.45 2.77 3.73
C SER A 108 1.76 2.56 5.06
N TYR A 109 0.69 1.77 5.07
CA TYR A 109 -0.01 1.38 6.29
C TYR A 109 0.11 -0.12 6.50
N ILE A 110 0.49 -0.55 7.70
CA ILE A 110 0.79 -1.95 8.00
C ILE A 110 -0.10 -2.43 9.13
N PHE A 111 -0.86 -3.49 8.86
CA PHE A 111 -1.68 -4.19 9.84
C PHE A 111 -1.00 -5.50 10.22
N LYS A 112 -0.69 -5.70 11.50
CA LYS A 112 -0.21 -6.97 12.04
C LYS A 112 -1.38 -7.72 12.67
N ILE A 113 -1.65 -8.91 12.13
CA ILE A 113 -2.78 -9.75 12.50
C ILE A 113 -2.24 -11.09 13.00
N LYS A 114 -2.71 -11.54 14.15
CA LYS A 114 -2.32 -12.82 14.75
C LYS A 114 -3.54 -13.67 15.08
N LYS A 115 -3.37 -14.99 15.09
CA LYS A 115 -4.34 -15.89 15.68
C LYS A 115 -4.06 -16.00 17.17
N ILE A 116 -5.02 -15.59 18.00
CA ILE A 116 -4.96 -15.74 19.46
C ILE A 116 -6.15 -16.61 19.85
N LYS A 117 -5.85 -17.83 20.32
CA LYS A 117 -6.86 -18.89 20.52
C LYS A 117 -7.59 -19.16 19.19
N ASN A 118 -8.91 -18.96 19.14
CA ASN A 118 -9.73 -19.18 17.94
C ASN A 118 -10.01 -17.90 17.13
N ASN A 119 -9.50 -16.75 17.59
CA ASN A 119 -9.83 -15.45 17.02
C ASN A 119 -8.66 -14.91 16.20
N MET A 120 -8.97 -14.25 15.09
CA MET A 120 -8.02 -13.39 14.40
C MET A 120 -8.05 -12.03 15.08
N VAL A 121 -6.89 -11.50 15.43
CA VAL A 121 -6.76 -10.27 16.21
C VAL A 121 -5.81 -9.34 15.48
N LEU A 122 -6.27 -8.13 15.18
CA LEU A 122 -5.41 -7.02 14.79
C LEU A 122 -4.67 -6.56 16.04
N THR A 123 -3.36 -6.78 16.07
CA THR A 123 -2.51 -6.52 17.24
C THR A 123 -1.74 -5.21 17.13
N LYS A 124 -1.45 -4.76 15.91
CA LYS A 124 -0.71 -3.52 15.68
C LYS A 124 -1.11 -2.90 14.35
N VAL A 125 -1.18 -1.58 14.34
CA VAL A 125 -1.26 -0.77 13.13
C VAL A 125 -0.07 0.18 13.08
N SER A 126 0.51 0.35 11.90
CA SER A 126 1.62 1.26 11.67
C SER A 126 1.38 2.11 10.44
N LYS A 127 1.89 3.34 10.43
CA LYS A 127 2.08 4.16 9.23
C LYS A 127 3.56 4.44 9.06
N VAL A 128 4.03 4.29 7.84
CA VAL A 128 5.36 4.66 7.41
C VAL A 128 5.21 5.70 6.32
N SER A 129 5.95 6.80 6.39
CA SER A 129 5.94 7.83 5.36
C SER A 129 7.29 8.51 5.26
N SER A 130 7.68 8.93 4.06
CA SER A 130 8.85 9.81 3.90
C SER A 130 8.55 11.20 4.45
N THR A 131 9.53 11.83 5.10
CA THR A 131 9.43 13.16 5.66
C THR A 131 10.80 13.83 5.71
N VAL A 132 10.85 15.07 6.20
CA VAL A 132 12.09 15.80 6.48
C VAL A 132 12.19 15.99 7.98
N TYR A 133 13.33 15.61 8.55
CA TYR A 133 13.65 15.90 9.93
C TYR A 133 14.45 17.19 10.02
N HIS A 134 13.85 18.20 10.64
CA HIS A 134 14.48 19.49 10.92
C HIS A 134 15.32 19.39 12.22
N HIS A 135 16.59 19.06 12.07
CA HIS A 135 17.50 18.91 13.20
C HIS A 135 18.07 20.25 13.64
N LYS A 136 17.79 20.65 14.88
CA LYS A 136 18.31 21.90 15.44
C LYS A 136 19.81 21.81 15.70
N ILE A 137 20.59 22.70 15.09
CA ILE A 137 22.05 22.83 15.30
C ILE A 137 22.34 23.90 16.36
N ALA A 138 21.71 25.06 16.24
CA ALA A 138 21.84 26.17 17.18
C ALA A 138 20.50 26.89 17.38
N LYS A 139 20.50 27.97 18.17
CA LYS A 139 19.32 28.82 18.28
C LYS A 139 19.02 29.43 16.90
N ASP A 140 17.83 29.19 16.39
CA ASP A 140 17.36 29.64 15.07
C ASP A 140 18.13 29.05 13.86
N ASP A 141 18.90 27.97 14.06
CA ASP A 141 19.66 27.27 13.01
C ASP A 141 19.34 25.77 12.98
N TYR A 142 19.04 25.27 11.79
CA TYR A 142 18.51 23.92 11.56
C TYR A 142 19.11 23.32 10.29
N ALA A 143 19.36 22.01 10.32
CA ALA A 143 19.67 21.23 9.13
C ALA A 143 18.56 20.24 8.83
N ASP A 144 18.28 20.09 7.53
CA ASP A 144 17.23 19.23 7.02
C ASP A 144 17.83 17.90 6.57
N TYR A 145 17.31 16.81 7.14
CA TYR A 145 17.73 15.45 6.78
C TYR A 145 16.54 14.67 6.23
N PRO A 146 16.73 13.88 5.15
CA PRO A 146 15.72 12.96 4.68
C PRO A 146 15.44 11.92 5.77
N ALA A 147 14.17 11.75 6.11
CA ALA A 147 13.73 10.91 7.20
C ALA A 147 12.56 10.01 6.79
N THR A 148 12.46 8.89 7.48
CA THR A 148 11.28 8.02 7.48
C THR A 148 10.55 8.26 8.80
N SER A 149 9.31 8.73 8.73
CA SER A 149 8.41 8.79 9.88
C SER A 149 7.73 7.44 10.05
N ILE A 150 7.77 6.90 11.27
CA ILE A 150 7.14 5.63 11.62
C ILE A 150 6.25 5.89 12.83
N CYS A 151 4.95 5.73 12.63
CA CYS A 151 3.94 5.82 13.67
C CYS A 151 3.43 4.41 13.96
N GLU A 152 3.43 3.99 15.23
CA GLU A 152 2.93 2.68 15.63
C GLU A 152 1.88 2.81 16.72
N LYS A 153 0.88 1.94 16.66
CA LYS A 153 -0.10 1.80 17.71
C LYS A 153 -0.40 0.32 17.93
N GLU A 154 -0.13 -0.15 19.15
CA GLU A 154 -0.63 -1.44 19.59
C GLU A 154 -2.16 -1.34 19.71
N VAL A 155 -2.84 -2.36 19.19
CA VAL A 155 -4.29 -2.49 19.24
C VAL A 155 -4.62 -3.91 19.66
N ASN A 156 -5.82 -4.14 20.18
CA ASN A 156 -6.26 -5.48 20.52
C ASN A 156 -7.71 -5.65 20.05
N TYR A 157 -7.87 -5.67 18.73
CA TYR A 157 -9.18 -5.73 18.10
C TYR A 157 -9.40 -7.13 17.52
N ILE A 158 -10.39 -7.84 18.04
CA ILE A 158 -10.83 -9.12 17.48
C ILE A 158 -11.51 -8.83 16.14
N LEU A 159 -11.01 -9.42 15.07
CA LEU A 159 -11.62 -9.38 13.74
C LEU A 159 -12.73 -10.44 13.71
N PRO A 160 -14.01 -10.04 13.71
CA PRO A 160 -15.12 -10.96 13.55
C PRO A 160 -15.07 -11.62 12.17
N ASP A 161 -15.63 -12.82 12.09
CA ASP A 161 -15.79 -13.50 10.81
C ASP A 161 -16.69 -12.66 9.88
N ASN A 162 -16.34 -12.61 8.59
CA ASN A 162 -17.04 -11.85 7.54
C ASN A 162 -17.04 -10.31 7.68
N GLN A 163 -16.29 -9.72 8.62
CA GLN A 163 -16.15 -8.27 8.67
C GLN A 163 -15.16 -7.78 7.59
N GLU A 164 -15.57 -6.77 6.82
CA GLU A 164 -14.69 -6.05 5.91
C GLU A 164 -13.76 -5.11 6.70
N ILE A 165 -12.46 -5.25 6.49
CA ILE A 165 -11.42 -4.49 7.17
C ILE A 165 -11.17 -3.21 6.38
N ASN A 166 -11.50 -2.06 6.98
CA ASN A 166 -11.28 -0.75 6.37
C ASN A 166 -10.00 -0.10 6.91
N LEU A 167 -9.15 0.38 6.00
CA LEU A 167 -7.91 1.12 6.33
C LEU A 167 -8.15 2.24 7.36
N ASN A 168 -9.13 3.11 7.09
CA ASN A 168 -9.37 4.33 7.86
C ASN A 168 -10.04 4.06 9.21
N GLN A 169 -10.63 2.89 9.42
CA GLN A 169 -11.31 2.56 10.68
C GLN A 169 -10.32 2.36 11.84
N TYR A 170 -9.14 1.80 11.55
CA TYR A 170 -8.17 1.42 12.57
C TYR A 170 -7.04 2.43 12.72
N PHE A 171 -6.84 3.26 11.70
CA PHE A 171 -5.86 4.33 11.75
C PHE A 171 -6.44 5.57 12.42
N ILE A 172 -6.01 5.87 13.65
CA ILE A 172 -6.32 7.15 14.29
C ILE A 172 -5.20 8.10 13.91
N SER A 173 -5.50 9.10 13.09
CA SER A 173 -4.64 10.25 12.84
C SER A 173 -4.35 10.95 14.17
N GLY A 174 -3.17 10.70 14.72
CA GLY A 174 -2.70 11.33 15.94
C GLY A 174 -1.25 10.95 16.17
N ASP A 175 -0.37 11.94 16.07
CA ASP A 175 1.09 11.81 16.09
C ASP A 175 1.68 11.24 17.40
N LYS A 176 0.83 10.75 18.32
CA LYS A 176 1.19 10.45 19.71
C LYS A 176 2.16 9.28 19.89
N ASN A 177 2.54 8.57 18.84
CA ASN A 177 3.55 7.49 18.89
C ASN A 177 4.44 7.43 17.63
N CYS A 178 4.67 8.58 16.99
CA CYS A 178 5.54 8.67 15.84
C CYS A 178 6.99 8.92 16.26
N PHE A 179 7.93 8.38 15.49
CA PHE A 179 9.34 8.73 15.57
C PHE A 179 9.91 8.83 14.16
N MET A 180 10.95 9.63 14.02
CA MET A 180 11.68 9.77 12.77
C MET A 180 12.98 8.98 12.85
N CYS A 181 13.36 8.36 11.74
CA CYS A 181 14.68 7.79 11.55
C CYS A 181 15.27 8.23 10.20
N PRO A 182 16.60 8.30 10.04
CA PRO A 182 17.22 8.66 8.77
C PRO A 182 16.80 7.68 7.66
N SER A 183 16.51 8.20 6.46
CA SER A 183 16.02 7.38 5.33
C SER A 183 17.00 6.32 4.82
N LYS A 184 18.27 6.38 5.23
CA LYS A 184 19.28 5.34 4.90
C LYS A 184 19.05 4.01 5.64
N TYR A 185 18.31 4.02 6.75
CA TYR A 185 17.97 2.81 7.50
C TYR A 185 16.67 2.21 6.98
N SER A 186 16.57 0.88 6.99
CA SER A 186 15.30 0.20 6.73
C SER A 186 14.30 0.43 7.87
N VAL A 187 13.01 0.20 7.61
CA VAL A 187 11.98 0.31 8.64
C VAL A 187 12.26 -0.66 9.79
N GLU A 188 12.70 -1.88 9.48
CA GLU A 188 13.07 -2.91 10.45
C GLU A 188 14.24 -2.45 11.33
N GLU A 189 15.30 -1.91 10.74
CA GLU A 189 16.45 -1.37 11.48
C GLU A 189 16.04 -0.19 12.38
N CYS A 190 15.16 0.69 11.89
CA CYS A 190 14.63 1.80 12.68
C CYS A 190 13.87 1.31 13.92
N LEU A 191 13.03 0.27 13.74
CA LEU A 191 12.26 -0.32 14.83
C LEU A 191 13.16 -1.02 15.86
N GLU A 192 14.20 -1.72 15.43
CA GLU A 192 15.18 -2.36 16.32
C GLU A 192 15.98 -1.33 17.13
N LYS A 193 16.45 -0.27 16.48
CA LYS A 193 17.14 0.83 17.17
C LYS A 193 16.23 1.53 18.16
N LYS A 194 14.95 1.76 17.82
CA LYS A 194 13.97 2.32 18.75
C LYS A 194 13.76 1.44 19.98
N LYS A 195 13.61 0.12 19.80
CA LYS A 195 13.44 -0.85 20.92
C LYS A 195 14.62 -0.83 21.88
N THR A 196 15.83 -0.64 21.37
CA THR A 196 17.07 -0.60 22.15
C THR A 196 17.46 0.82 22.60
N ASN A 197 16.63 1.82 22.29
CA ASN A 197 16.90 3.24 22.51
C ASN A 197 18.27 3.70 21.94
N ALA A 198 18.71 3.08 20.85
CA ALA A 198 19.96 3.40 20.19
C ALA A 198 19.84 4.72 19.41
N LYS A 199 20.90 5.54 19.44
CA LYS A 199 20.94 6.78 18.68
C LYS A 199 21.06 6.51 17.18
N PHE A 200 20.38 7.33 16.39
CA PHE A 200 20.53 7.36 14.94
C PHE A 200 21.68 8.27 14.53
N ASN A 201 22.45 7.84 13.52
CA ASN A 201 23.36 8.74 12.84
C ASN A 201 22.60 9.44 11.70
N TRP A 202 22.37 10.74 11.86
CA TRP A 202 21.61 11.58 10.92
C TRP A 202 22.45 12.13 9.76
N GLN A 203 23.78 12.05 9.86
CA GLN A 203 24.71 12.42 8.78
C GLN A 203 24.83 11.33 7.72
#